data_AF-A0A9P1BXM1-F1
#
_entry.id   AF-A0A9P1BXM1-F1
#
_cell.length_a   1.000
_cell.length_b   1.000
_cell.length_c   1.000
_cell.angle_alpha   90.00
_cell.angle_beta   90.00
_cell.angle_gamma   90.00
#
_symmetry.space_group_name_H-M   'P 1'
#
loop_
_entity.id
_entity.type
_entity.pdbx_description
1 polymer ?
#
loop_
_entity_poly.entity_id
_entity_poly.type
_entity_poly.pdbx_seq_one_letter_code
_entity_poly.pdbx_strand_id
1 'polypeptide(L)'
;MAPGPKKIVSLEKGKLQPHEFDKYEGVVLETAHIQTPIEEIYFTGNMLSKYEACTDSLKDIINTDGDNEETWEKFDEHFTKFLNMSWATNWDGMRYDIVFYGVSGYTGYLMIQYLKRTALVRNREPFTFAFAGRTANKVRELRDREFAGTDYEDIPILQASYDDVFSLMDLCRSAHVIVNVAGPYMLTQGELLLDCCCRCGTDYCDVSGEIPWSHRTLALHEQARKNKVTLVPSAAVAGGYPDLLTFLLAKKLREEHGEELRRAIVYFNGGGAVGGASGGTLASRGAMSNASDETRKLMADPFALGGFIPSFDRNGMKEMSIQTGTGKVTHRVRREDTDAALSKVSQCPVTGIYRAPHMYSYFDTRIVRRSNALLADLANQPYGKEFNFQEFIRLPPEVAQQAASGTKAAGPSVADEKAALKEAGLYFAQGSGPDLNKLDDAWICLNCVAETTGGHQARCGVVGRDGYFETARCAIEMAMTLRFDKQSLPVVGGVLNATVVGQTWYADRLINSGVKWRMGGWFDFEEMTPPPY
;
A
#
# COMPACT_ATOMS: atom_id res chain seq x y z
N MET A 1 -22.45 24.05 -20.29
CA MET A 1 -21.29 24.60 -21.03
C MET A 1 -20.07 23.81 -20.61
N ALA A 2 -19.26 23.32 -21.55
CA ALA A 2 -17.99 22.69 -21.20
C ALA A 2 -17.10 23.73 -20.49
N PRO A 3 -16.32 23.36 -19.45
CA PRO A 3 -15.33 24.26 -18.91
C PRO A 3 -14.31 24.56 -20.00
N GLY A 4 -14.09 25.84 -20.29
CA GLY A 4 -13.09 26.28 -21.26
C GLY A 4 -11.68 25.82 -20.87
N PRO A 5 -10.71 25.89 -21.80
CA PRO A 5 -9.34 25.49 -21.52
C PRO A 5 -8.82 26.29 -20.32
N LYS A 6 -8.37 25.60 -19.27
CA LYS A 6 -7.69 26.22 -18.13
C LYS A 6 -6.45 26.92 -18.66
N LYS A 7 -6.36 28.22 -18.44
CA LYS A 7 -5.24 29.05 -18.88
C LYS A 7 -4.05 28.74 -17.95
N ILE A 8 -3.04 28.06 -18.47
CA ILE A 8 -1.74 27.97 -17.80
C ILE A 8 -1.11 29.35 -17.92
N VAL A 9 -0.85 30.01 -16.80
CA VAL A 9 -0.09 31.26 -16.76
C VAL A 9 1.24 30.93 -16.12
N SER A 10 2.31 30.89 -16.92
CA SER A 10 3.67 30.82 -16.39
C SER A 10 3.95 32.11 -15.64
N LEU A 11 4.23 32.03 -14.33
CA LEU A 11 4.73 33.16 -13.57
C LEU A 11 6.19 33.40 -13.98
N GLU A 12 6.40 34.24 -14.98
CA GLU A 12 7.74 34.74 -15.30
C GLU A 12 8.17 35.78 -14.25
N LYS A 13 9.40 35.62 -13.76
CA LYS A 13 10.13 36.51 -12.86
C LYS A 13 9.85 37.99 -13.17
N GLY A 14 9.28 38.74 -12.21
CA GLY A 14 9.15 40.21 -12.24
C GLY A 14 7.85 40.80 -12.84
N LYS A 15 6.73 40.06 -12.91
CA LYS A 15 5.45 40.57 -13.46
C LYS A 15 4.26 40.62 -12.49
N LEU A 16 4.40 40.28 -11.21
CA LEU A 16 3.30 40.38 -10.25
C LEU A 16 3.10 41.83 -9.81
N GLN A 17 1.88 42.34 -9.97
CA GLN A 17 1.45 43.63 -9.44
C GLN A 17 0.56 43.37 -8.21
N PRO A 18 0.79 44.03 -7.04
CA PRO A 18 0.18 43.68 -5.76
C PRO A 18 -1.36 43.75 -5.66
N HIS A 19 -2.05 44.23 -6.70
CA HIS A 19 -3.49 44.52 -6.69
C HIS A 19 -4.31 43.64 -7.64
N GLU A 20 -3.73 42.55 -8.18
CA GLU A 20 -4.41 41.66 -9.13
C GLU A 20 -4.73 40.26 -8.57
N PHE A 21 -4.63 40.03 -7.25
CA PHE A 21 -4.82 38.70 -6.63
C PHE A 21 -6.20 38.07 -6.90
N ASP A 22 -7.25 38.86 -7.05
CA ASP A 22 -8.60 38.38 -7.39
C ASP A 22 -8.68 37.78 -8.80
N LYS A 23 -7.69 38.03 -9.68
CA LYS A 23 -7.63 37.47 -11.03
C LYS A 23 -6.98 36.09 -11.11
N TYR A 24 -6.42 35.58 -10.02
CA TYR A 24 -5.64 34.33 -9.99
C TYR A 24 -6.33 33.17 -9.24
N GLU A 25 -7.64 33.26 -9.06
CA GLU A 25 -8.47 32.16 -8.57
C GLU A 25 -8.32 30.93 -9.52
N GLY A 26 -7.63 29.88 -9.05
CA GLY A 26 -7.37 28.66 -9.82
C GLY A 26 -6.01 28.58 -10.54
N VAL A 27 -5.00 29.35 -10.14
CA VAL A 27 -3.63 29.27 -10.66
C VAL A 27 -2.78 28.25 -9.90
N VAL A 28 -1.99 27.46 -10.66
CA VAL A 28 -1.00 26.51 -10.15
C VAL A 28 0.34 27.24 -9.98
N LEU A 29 0.97 27.11 -8.80
CA LEU A 29 2.32 27.59 -8.56
C LEU A 29 3.32 26.45 -8.80
N GLU A 30 4.24 26.64 -9.75
CA GLU A 30 5.47 25.85 -9.84
C GLU A 30 6.51 26.51 -8.95
N THR A 31 6.85 25.88 -7.82
CA THR A 31 8.00 26.31 -7.00
C THR A 31 9.21 25.46 -7.38
N ALA A 32 10.16 26.08 -8.07
CA ALA A 32 11.47 25.48 -8.28
C ALA A 32 12.22 25.46 -6.94
N HIS A 33 12.71 24.28 -6.54
CA HIS A 33 13.68 24.05 -5.47
C HIS A 33 13.19 23.76 -4.05
N ILE A 34 12.20 22.86 -3.92
CA ILE A 34 11.96 22.13 -2.66
C ILE A 34 12.49 20.69 -2.84
N GLN A 35 13.56 20.32 -2.12
CA GLN A 35 14.07 18.93 -2.08
C GLN A 35 13.21 17.98 -1.21
N THR A 36 11.89 18.13 -1.29
CA THR A 36 10.87 17.19 -0.82
C THR A 36 9.98 16.90 -2.04
N PRO A 37 9.44 15.68 -2.22
CA PRO A 37 8.90 15.22 -3.51
C PRO A 37 7.58 15.89 -3.94
N ILE A 38 7.18 16.99 -3.31
CA ILE A 38 5.97 17.75 -3.64
C ILE A 38 6.41 19.19 -3.92
N GLU A 39 6.91 19.43 -5.13
CA GLU A 39 7.28 20.76 -5.65
C GLU A 39 6.04 21.60 -6.06
N GLU A 40 4.82 21.14 -5.79
CA GLU A 40 3.57 21.82 -6.16
C GLU A 40 2.55 21.80 -5.00
N ILE A 41 2.38 22.94 -4.31
CA ILE A 41 1.24 23.16 -3.40
C ILE A 41 0.15 23.89 -4.19
N TYR A 42 -0.97 23.20 -4.46
CA TYR A 42 -2.13 23.75 -5.15
C TYR A 42 -2.91 24.70 -4.23
N PHE A 43 -2.72 26.02 -4.34
CA PHE A 43 -3.58 26.98 -3.66
C PHE A 43 -4.97 26.97 -4.29
N THR A 44 -5.93 26.30 -3.65
CA THR A 44 -7.35 26.46 -4.01
C THR A 44 -7.89 27.74 -3.37
N GLY A 45 -8.87 28.41 -3.99
CA GLY A 45 -9.46 29.66 -3.48
C GLY A 45 -10.01 29.55 -2.04
N ASN A 46 -10.26 28.33 -1.56
CA ASN A 46 -10.67 28.04 -0.19
C ASN A 46 -9.52 28.09 0.84
N MET A 47 -8.25 28.12 0.40
CA MET A 47 -7.08 28.33 1.26
C MET A 47 -6.94 29.80 1.66
N LEU A 48 -7.11 30.75 0.73
CA LEU A 48 -6.83 32.17 0.99
C LEU A 48 -7.78 32.79 2.02
N SER A 49 -9.04 32.35 2.07
CA SER A 49 -10.04 32.83 3.02
C SER A 49 -9.81 32.39 4.46
N LYS A 50 -9.06 31.30 4.70
CA LYS A 50 -8.74 30.80 6.05
C LYS A 50 -7.47 31.40 6.63
N TYR A 51 -6.74 32.21 5.86
CA TYR A 51 -5.38 32.66 6.18
C TYR A 51 -5.13 34.16 6.03
N GLU A 52 -6.16 35.01 6.12
CA GLU A 52 -6.04 36.48 6.03
C GLU A 52 -4.78 37.03 6.74
N ALA A 53 -4.45 36.54 7.94
CA ALA A 53 -3.26 36.95 8.68
C ALA A 53 -1.89 36.54 8.07
N CYS A 54 -1.79 35.37 7.43
CA CYS A 54 -0.57 34.94 6.74
C CYS A 54 -0.44 35.63 5.38
N THR A 55 -1.56 35.87 4.68
CA THR A 55 -1.58 36.67 3.46
C THR A 55 -1.20 38.12 3.74
N ASP A 56 -1.63 38.69 4.86
CA ASP A 56 -1.26 40.05 5.25
C ASP A 56 0.22 40.13 5.69
N SER A 57 0.74 39.09 6.36
CA SER A 57 2.18 39.00 6.65
C SER A 57 3.03 38.85 5.37
N LEU A 58 2.56 38.09 4.37
CA LEU A 58 3.22 37.99 3.07
C LEU A 58 3.18 39.32 2.31
N LYS A 59 2.04 40.01 2.32
CA LYS A 59 1.90 41.36 1.74
C LYS A 59 2.85 42.35 2.42
N ASP A 60 2.93 42.34 3.74
CA ASP A 60 3.81 43.22 4.51
C ASP A 60 5.30 42.91 4.24
N ILE A 61 5.67 41.64 4.14
CA ILE A 61 7.03 41.20 3.79
C ILE A 61 7.38 41.61 2.36
N ILE A 62 6.52 41.37 1.37
CA ILE A 62 6.72 41.78 -0.02
C ILE A 62 6.81 43.31 -0.14
N ASN A 63 5.98 44.04 0.61
CA ASN A 63 5.98 45.51 0.64
C ASN A 63 7.25 46.08 1.31
N THR A 64 7.86 45.35 2.25
CA THR A 64 9.03 45.81 3.02
C THR A 64 10.35 45.40 2.39
N ASP A 65 10.47 44.15 1.96
CA ASP A 65 11.72 43.54 1.49
C ASP A 65 11.79 43.41 -0.05
N GLY A 66 10.69 43.69 -0.75
CA GLY A 66 10.55 43.65 -2.19
C GLY A 66 10.20 42.27 -2.74
N ASP A 67 9.56 42.23 -3.92
CA ASP A 67 9.21 40.99 -4.62
C ASP A 67 10.45 40.36 -5.29
N ASN A 68 11.26 39.66 -4.51
CA ASN A 68 12.52 39.05 -4.94
C ASN A 68 12.71 37.64 -4.35
N GLU A 69 13.66 36.91 -4.94
CA GLU A 69 13.95 35.49 -4.66
C GLU A 69 14.26 35.23 -3.18
N GLU A 70 15.06 36.10 -2.55
CA GLU A 70 15.41 36.01 -1.14
C GLU A 70 14.19 36.21 -0.21
N THR A 71 13.24 37.06 -0.62
CA THR A 71 12.00 37.31 0.14
C THR A 71 11.04 36.13 0.07
N TRP A 72 10.94 35.48 -1.10
CA TRP A 72 10.14 34.26 -1.26
C TRP A 72 10.76 33.05 -0.57
N GLU A 73 12.08 32.89 -0.58
CA GLU A 73 12.77 31.86 0.21
C GLU A 73 12.52 32.07 1.71
N LYS A 74 12.65 33.30 2.21
CA LYS A 74 12.34 33.62 3.63
C LYS A 74 10.88 33.38 3.98
N PHE A 75 9.93 33.73 3.09
CA PHE A 75 8.53 33.44 3.32
C PHE A 75 8.27 31.93 3.32
N ASP A 76 8.84 31.17 2.39
CA ASP A 76 8.64 29.72 2.32
C ASP A 76 9.26 29.03 3.55
N GLU A 77 10.45 29.45 3.99
CA GLU A 77 11.04 29.02 5.26
C GLU A 77 10.16 29.39 6.45
N HIS A 78 9.64 30.62 6.51
CA HIS A 78 8.85 31.11 7.64
C HIS A 78 7.44 30.51 7.67
N PHE A 79 6.82 30.31 6.51
CA PHE A 79 5.55 29.64 6.32
C PHE A 79 5.70 28.17 6.67
N THR A 80 6.70 27.47 6.13
CA THR A 80 7.07 26.10 6.52
C THR A 80 7.32 26.00 8.02
N LYS A 81 8.03 26.96 8.61
CA LYS A 81 8.25 27.04 10.06
C LYS A 81 6.96 27.32 10.81
N PHE A 82 6.04 28.13 10.29
CA PHE A 82 4.72 28.36 10.86
C PHE A 82 3.83 27.13 10.78
N LEU A 83 3.78 26.43 9.63
CA LEU A 83 3.10 25.15 9.49
C LEU A 83 3.66 24.14 10.49
N ASN A 84 4.98 24.07 10.62
CA ASN A 84 5.64 23.19 11.57
C ASN A 84 5.39 23.61 13.04
N MET A 85 5.48 24.89 13.39
CA MET A 85 5.31 25.37 14.76
C MET A 85 3.86 25.31 15.24
N SER A 86 2.92 25.68 14.38
CA SER A 86 1.50 25.71 14.71
C SER A 86 0.94 24.29 14.79
N TRP A 87 1.52 23.35 14.03
CA TRP A 87 0.87 22.06 13.76
C TRP A 87 1.67 20.82 14.16
N ALA A 88 2.95 20.95 14.56
CA ALA A 88 3.79 19.82 14.99
C ALA A 88 3.78 19.56 16.51
N THR A 89 2.64 19.72 17.17
CA THR A 89 2.50 19.41 18.61
C THR A 89 1.65 18.16 18.82
N ASN A 90 2.00 17.35 19.83
CA ASN A 90 1.16 16.27 20.34
C ASN A 90 -0.25 16.82 20.57
N TRP A 91 -1.17 16.46 19.69
CA TRP A 91 -2.54 16.93 19.77
C TRP A 91 -3.34 15.94 20.61
N ASP A 92 -3.68 16.34 21.84
CA ASP A 92 -4.54 15.56 22.75
C ASP A 92 -6.02 15.52 22.29
N GLY A 93 -6.31 15.97 21.06
CA GLY A 93 -7.64 16.02 20.44
C GLY A 93 -7.96 14.89 19.46
N MET A 94 -7.16 13.82 19.40
CA MET A 94 -7.46 12.66 18.56
C MET A 94 -8.79 12.03 19.00
N ARG A 95 -9.75 11.96 18.07
CA ARG A 95 -11.14 11.53 18.35
C ARG A 95 -11.41 10.07 18.01
N TYR A 96 -10.63 9.51 17.09
CA TYR A 96 -10.86 8.20 16.53
C TYR A 96 -9.61 7.35 16.63
N ASP A 97 -9.77 6.11 17.05
CA ASP A 97 -8.72 5.10 16.99
C ASP A 97 -8.35 4.81 15.54
N ILE A 98 -9.36 4.68 14.66
CA ILE A 98 -9.15 4.36 13.23
C ILE A 98 -10.09 5.19 12.35
N VAL A 99 -9.56 5.75 11.26
CA VAL A 99 -10.37 6.37 10.20
C VAL A 99 -10.18 5.63 8.89
N PHE A 100 -11.29 5.18 8.28
CA PHE A 100 -11.27 4.50 6.99
C PHE A 100 -11.55 5.49 5.85
N TYR A 101 -10.53 5.79 5.05
CA TYR A 101 -10.62 6.74 3.94
C TYR A 101 -10.82 6.03 2.60
N GLY A 102 -11.89 6.39 1.87
CA GLY A 102 -12.21 5.79 0.57
C GLY A 102 -13.23 4.65 0.61
N VAL A 103 -14.02 4.53 1.69
CA VAL A 103 -14.91 3.38 1.90
C VAL A 103 -16.02 3.20 0.86
N SER A 104 -16.31 4.21 0.05
CA SER A 104 -17.33 4.14 -1.01
C SER A 104 -16.96 3.25 -2.21
N GLY A 105 -15.74 2.70 -2.26
CA GLY A 105 -15.31 1.74 -3.28
C GLY A 105 -15.62 0.29 -2.92
N TYR A 106 -15.34 -0.65 -3.84
CA TYR A 106 -15.61 -2.08 -3.64
C TYR A 106 -14.83 -2.67 -2.45
N THR A 107 -13.51 -2.45 -2.37
CA THR A 107 -12.71 -2.89 -1.21
C THR A 107 -13.14 -2.20 0.09
N GLY A 108 -13.54 -0.93 0.00
CA GLY A 108 -14.09 -0.17 1.12
C GLY A 108 -15.40 -0.76 1.66
N TYR A 109 -16.28 -1.22 0.77
CA TYR A 109 -17.48 -1.97 1.16
C TYR A 109 -17.12 -3.28 1.88
N LEU A 110 -16.11 -4.02 1.40
CA LEU A 110 -15.67 -5.26 2.04
C LEU A 110 -15.03 -5.03 3.41
N MET A 111 -14.38 -3.88 3.62
CA MET A 111 -13.98 -3.44 4.97
C MET A 111 -15.18 -3.29 5.89
N ILE A 112 -16.28 -2.67 5.42
CA ILE A 112 -17.52 -2.58 6.22
C ILE A 112 -18.07 -3.98 6.54
N GLN A 113 -18.06 -4.90 5.58
CA GLN A 113 -18.48 -6.28 5.83
C GLN A 113 -17.59 -6.98 6.86
N TYR A 114 -16.27 -6.80 6.78
CA TYR A 114 -15.34 -7.34 7.77
C TYR A 114 -15.57 -6.75 9.16
N LEU A 115 -15.77 -5.43 9.25
CA LEU A 115 -16.08 -4.75 10.51
C LEU A 115 -17.33 -5.35 11.15
N LYS A 116 -18.43 -5.44 10.38
CA LYS A 116 -19.73 -5.96 10.85
C LYS A 116 -19.69 -7.43 11.25
N ARG A 117 -19.00 -8.28 10.48
CA ARG A 117 -19.02 -9.73 10.69
C ARG A 117 -17.99 -10.20 11.72
N THR A 118 -16.89 -9.47 11.86
CA THR A 118 -15.72 -9.95 12.60
C THR A 118 -15.22 -8.93 13.61
N ALA A 119 -14.74 -7.77 13.17
CA ALA A 119 -13.98 -6.88 14.06
C ALA A 119 -14.83 -6.33 15.22
N LEU A 120 -16.06 -5.89 14.94
CA LEU A 120 -16.98 -5.35 15.95
C LEU A 120 -17.63 -6.45 16.80
N VAL A 121 -17.85 -7.64 16.22
CA VAL A 121 -18.48 -8.78 16.91
C VAL A 121 -17.53 -9.42 17.91
N ARG A 122 -16.24 -9.56 17.57
CA ARG A 122 -15.24 -10.14 18.46
C ARG A 122 -15.11 -9.38 19.78
N ASN A 123 -15.47 -8.09 19.78
CA ASN A 123 -15.49 -7.17 20.92
C ASN A 123 -14.33 -7.38 21.92
N ARG A 124 -13.15 -7.74 21.41
CA ARG A 124 -11.94 -7.95 22.23
C ARG A 124 -11.42 -6.61 22.72
N GLU A 125 -11.50 -5.60 21.86
CA GLU A 125 -11.02 -4.24 22.08
C GLU A 125 -12.03 -3.29 21.43
N PRO A 126 -12.95 -2.68 22.21
CA PRO A 126 -13.81 -1.61 21.70
C PRO A 126 -12.95 -0.47 21.16
N PHE A 127 -13.30 0.05 19.99
CA PHE A 127 -12.55 1.14 19.35
C PHE A 127 -13.50 2.14 18.68
N THR A 128 -13.07 3.39 18.65
CA THR A 128 -13.77 4.49 18.00
C THR A 128 -13.30 4.61 16.55
N PHE A 129 -14.24 4.79 15.63
CA PHE A 129 -13.89 4.94 14.22
C PHE A 129 -14.81 5.88 13.47
N ALA A 130 -14.33 6.37 12.34
CA ALA A 130 -15.10 7.18 11.40
C ALA A 130 -14.84 6.73 9.95
N PHE A 131 -15.80 7.04 9.08
CA PHE A 131 -15.64 6.86 7.65
C PHE A 131 -15.33 8.19 6.99
N ALA A 132 -14.41 8.18 6.02
CA ALA A 132 -13.97 9.37 5.34
C ALA A 132 -13.92 9.20 3.82
N GLY A 133 -14.11 10.31 3.11
CA GLY A 133 -13.93 10.35 1.67
C GLY A 133 -14.22 11.72 1.07
N ARG A 134 -13.95 11.85 -0.23
CA ARG A 134 -14.14 13.10 -0.98
C ARG A 134 -15.60 13.56 -1.05
N THR A 135 -16.54 12.61 -1.08
CA THR A 135 -17.97 12.89 -1.24
C THR A 135 -18.75 12.37 -0.05
N ALA A 136 -18.97 13.22 0.96
CA ALA A 136 -19.60 12.85 2.23
C ALA A 136 -20.97 12.14 2.04
N ASN A 137 -21.78 12.57 1.07
CA ASN A 137 -23.10 11.96 0.81
C ASN A 137 -22.99 10.48 0.41
N LYS A 138 -22.02 10.11 -0.45
CA LYS A 138 -21.82 8.70 -0.84
C LYS A 138 -21.40 7.83 0.34
N VAL A 139 -20.58 8.39 1.22
CA VAL A 139 -20.14 7.69 2.44
C VAL A 139 -21.31 7.55 3.41
N ARG A 140 -22.14 8.58 3.54
CA ARG A 140 -23.35 8.56 4.38
C ARG A 140 -24.37 7.54 3.89
N GLU A 141 -24.70 7.54 2.60
CA GLU A 141 -25.62 6.56 2.00
C GLU A 141 -25.15 5.11 2.25
N LEU A 142 -23.83 4.88 2.13
CA LEU A 142 -23.24 3.57 2.42
C LEU A 142 -23.35 3.21 3.91
N ARG A 143 -23.01 4.13 4.82
CA ARG A 143 -23.15 3.91 6.27
C ARG A 143 -24.59 3.60 6.64
N ASP A 144 -25.54 4.44 6.22
CA ASP A 144 -26.95 4.33 6.58
C ASP A 144 -27.53 3.00 6.05
N ARG A 145 -27.17 2.60 4.84
CA ARG A 145 -27.56 1.29 4.30
C ARG A 145 -27.03 0.12 5.11
N GLU A 146 -25.78 0.20 5.59
CA GLU A 146 -25.13 -0.94 6.24
C GLU A 146 -25.34 -0.98 7.76
N PHE A 147 -25.62 0.14 8.42
CA PHE A 147 -25.63 0.26 9.88
C PHE A 147 -26.95 0.77 10.47
N ALA A 148 -27.97 1.11 9.66
CA ALA A 148 -29.27 1.54 10.20
C ALA A 148 -29.85 0.54 11.20
N GLY A 149 -30.30 1.03 12.35
CA GLY A 149 -30.87 0.21 13.43
C GLY A 149 -29.86 -0.63 14.21
N THR A 150 -28.56 -0.34 14.07
CA THR A 150 -27.49 -0.92 14.89
C THR A 150 -26.91 0.14 15.81
N ASP A 151 -26.14 -0.27 16.83
CA ASP A 151 -25.40 0.65 17.73
C ASP A 151 -24.36 1.54 17.00
N TYR A 152 -24.16 1.30 15.70
CA TYR A 152 -23.21 1.98 14.83
C TYR A 152 -23.91 2.85 13.77
N GLU A 153 -25.22 3.10 13.85
CA GLU A 153 -25.94 3.91 12.86
C GLU A 153 -25.42 5.37 12.76
N ASP A 154 -24.88 5.88 13.87
CA ASP A 154 -24.36 7.25 13.99
C ASP A 154 -22.84 7.36 13.79
N ILE A 155 -22.16 6.35 13.19
CA ILE A 155 -20.73 6.45 12.87
C ILE A 155 -20.42 7.80 12.17
N PRO A 156 -19.46 8.59 12.66
CA PRO A 156 -19.12 9.87 12.07
C PRO A 156 -18.64 9.76 10.62
N ILE A 157 -19.02 10.74 9.81
CA ILE A 157 -18.59 10.89 8.42
C ILE A 157 -17.70 12.13 8.31
N LEU A 158 -16.47 11.94 7.84
CA LEU A 158 -15.50 13.01 7.59
C LEU A 158 -15.36 13.25 6.09
N GLN A 159 -15.24 14.51 5.69
CA GLN A 159 -14.95 14.89 4.32
C GLN A 159 -13.49 15.31 4.21
N ALA A 160 -12.75 14.66 3.31
CA ALA A 160 -11.37 15.00 3.03
C ALA A 160 -11.07 14.77 1.55
N SER A 161 -10.25 15.64 0.96
CA SER A 161 -9.86 15.56 -0.46
C SER A 161 -8.38 15.86 -0.63
N TYR A 162 -7.76 15.19 -1.61
CA TYR A 162 -6.39 15.51 -2.00
C TYR A 162 -6.22 16.91 -2.59
N ASP A 163 -7.31 17.55 -3.02
CA ASP A 163 -7.34 18.94 -3.50
C ASP A 163 -7.43 19.98 -2.36
N ASP A 164 -7.55 19.54 -1.10
CA ASP A 164 -7.66 20.40 0.08
C ASP A 164 -6.79 19.84 1.21
N VAL A 165 -5.54 20.31 1.28
CA VAL A 165 -4.55 19.88 2.28
C VAL A 165 -5.05 20.09 3.72
N PHE A 166 -5.83 21.12 4.00
CA PHE A 166 -6.36 21.35 5.34
C PHE A 166 -7.37 20.29 5.74
N SER A 167 -8.21 19.86 4.79
CA SER A 167 -9.11 18.73 5.03
C SER A 167 -8.37 17.43 5.33
N LEU A 168 -7.20 17.20 4.69
CA LEU A 168 -6.34 16.04 5.00
C LEU A 168 -5.67 16.19 6.37
N MET A 169 -5.20 17.39 6.72
CA MET A 169 -4.63 17.64 8.04
C MET A 169 -5.66 17.44 9.16
N ASP A 170 -6.87 17.97 8.99
CA ASP A 170 -7.99 17.79 9.94
C ASP A 170 -8.38 16.31 10.05
N LEU A 171 -8.32 15.56 8.94
CA LEU A 171 -8.50 14.11 8.92
C LEU A 171 -7.44 13.41 9.77
N CYS A 172 -6.15 13.64 9.49
CA CYS A 172 -5.03 13.02 10.21
C CYS A 172 -5.08 13.32 11.70
N ARG A 173 -5.26 14.60 12.04
CA ARG A 173 -5.44 15.07 13.40
C ARG A 173 -6.57 14.37 14.16
N SER A 174 -7.65 14.02 13.49
CA SER A 174 -8.77 13.36 14.14
C SER A 174 -8.53 11.88 14.49
N ALA A 175 -7.45 11.27 13.98
CA ALA A 175 -7.24 9.82 13.99
C ALA A 175 -5.87 9.41 14.53
N HIS A 176 -5.83 8.28 15.24
CA HIS A 176 -4.56 7.60 15.54
C HIS A 176 -4.01 6.83 14.33
N VAL A 177 -4.89 6.19 13.56
CA VAL A 177 -4.52 5.44 12.34
C VAL A 177 -5.46 5.78 11.20
N ILE A 178 -4.92 6.00 10.00
CA ILE A 178 -5.69 6.11 8.76
C ILE A 178 -5.52 4.83 7.93
N VAL A 179 -6.64 4.22 7.56
CA VAL A 179 -6.72 3.13 6.59
C VAL A 179 -7.18 3.69 5.26
N ASN A 180 -6.26 3.80 4.30
CA ASN A 180 -6.57 4.32 2.96
C ASN A 180 -6.91 3.18 1.99
N VAL A 181 -8.10 3.26 1.40
CA VAL A 181 -8.55 2.35 0.33
C VAL A 181 -9.00 3.11 -0.92
N ALA A 182 -8.58 4.37 -1.06
CA ALA A 182 -8.93 5.25 -2.17
C ALA A 182 -7.96 5.10 -3.35
N GLY A 183 -8.03 3.97 -4.07
CA GLY A 183 -7.29 3.74 -5.32
C GLY A 183 -8.01 4.25 -6.59
N PRO A 184 -7.36 4.20 -7.77
CA PRO A 184 -5.99 3.74 -8.04
C PRO A 184 -4.94 4.75 -7.56
N TYR A 185 -3.96 4.30 -6.76
CA TYR A 185 -3.10 5.18 -5.95
C TYR A 185 -2.12 5.98 -6.81
N MET A 186 -1.54 5.37 -7.85
CA MET A 186 -0.59 5.99 -8.77
C MET A 186 -1.18 7.16 -9.56
N LEU A 187 -2.52 7.26 -9.63
CA LEU A 187 -3.23 8.37 -10.28
C LEU A 187 -3.71 9.44 -9.30
N THR A 188 -3.35 9.31 -8.02
CA THR A 188 -3.72 10.25 -6.96
C THR A 188 -2.48 10.97 -6.43
N GLN A 189 -2.72 12.13 -5.81
CA GLN A 189 -1.74 12.84 -4.99
C GLN A 189 -1.74 12.29 -3.56
N GLY A 190 -1.71 10.95 -3.42
CA GLY A 190 -1.84 10.30 -2.13
C GLY A 190 -0.69 10.64 -1.17
N GLU A 191 0.48 11.02 -1.69
CA GLU A 191 1.64 11.41 -0.89
C GLU A 191 1.34 12.59 0.04
N LEU A 192 0.43 13.49 -0.34
CA LEU A 192 -0.02 14.60 0.51
C LEU A 192 -0.65 14.10 1.81
N LEU A 193 -1.42 13.00 1.75
CA LEU A 193 -2.01 12.40 2.95
C LEU A 193 -0.94 11.78 3.85
N LEU A 194 0.06 11.10 3.28
CA LEU A 194 1.16 10.53 4.07
C LEU A 194 2.03 11.62 4.71
N ASP A 195 2.28 12.74 4.01
CA ASP A 195 2.97 13.90 4.59
C ASP A 195 2.15 14.50 5.75
N CYS A 196 0.84 14.67 5.58
CA CYS A 196 -0.06 15.09 6.66
C CYS A 196 0.00 14.13 7.85
N CYS A 197 0.00 12.81 7.61
CA CYS A 197 0.19 11.80 8.65
C CYS A 197 1.50 11.98 9.41
N CYS A 198 2.61 12.14 8.70
CA CYS A 198 3.93 12.42 9.29
C CYS A 198 3.91 13.67 10.17
N ARG A 199 3.25 14.74 9.74
CA ARG A 199 3.18 16.02 10.48
C ARG A 199 2.27 15.94 11.71
N CYS A 200 1.18 15.17 11.62
CA CYS A 200 0.18 15.09 12.68
C CYS A 200 0.45 13.97 13.71
N GLY A 201 1.46 13.11 13.47
CA GLY A 201 1.72 11.98 14.36
C GLY A 201 0.75 10.80 14.15
N THR A 202 0.13 10.70 12.97
CA THR A 202 -0.91 9.72 12.65
C THR A 202 -0.31 8.56 11.87
N ASP A 203 -0.49 7.33 12.33
CA ASP A 203 -0.04 6.16 11.58
C ASP A 203 -0.94 5.90 10.36
N TYR A 204 -0.44 5.14 9.41
CA TYR A 204 -1.12 4.92 8.13
C TYR A 204 -0.95 3.48 7.67
N CYS A 205 -1.99 2.91 7.05
CA CYS A 205 -1.84 1.76 6.18
C CYS A 205 -2.77 1.83 4.96
N ASP A 206 -2.39 1.13 3.88
CA ASP A 206 -3.23 1.02 2.68
C ASP A 206 -3.24 -0.38 2.08
N VAL A 207 -4.02 -0.56 1.01
CA VAL A 207 -4.19 -1.84 0.30
C VAL A 207 -3.62 -1.82 -1.11
N SER A 208 -2.64 -0.96 -1.38
CA SER A 208 -2.11 -0.79 -2.74
C SER A 208 -1.35 -2.03 -3.22
N GLY A 209 -1.62 -2.44 -4.46
CA GLY A 209 -0.84 -3.45 -5.20
C GLY A 209 0.01 -2.81 -6.31
N GLU A 210 0.38 -1.54 -6.17
CA GLU A 210 0.99 -0.73 -7.22
C GLU A 210 2.44 -0.41 -6.86
N ILE A 211 3.40 -0.94 -7.62
CA ILE A 211 4.84 -0.69 -7.41
C ILE A 211 5.18 0.81 -7.49
N PRO A 212 4.68 1.59 -8.49
CA PRO A 212 5.01 3.01 -8.57
C PRO A 212 4.54 3.79 -7.34
N TRP A 213 3.34 3.51 -6.83
CA TRP A 213 2.85 4.10 -5.59
C TRP A 213 3.77 3.78 -4.42
N SER A 214 4.03 2.49 -4.19
CA SER A 214 4.85 2.02 -3.07
C SER A 214 6.25 2.63 -3.13
N HIS A 215 6.83 2.78 -4.33
CA HIS A 215 8.10 3.46 -4.54
C HIS A 215 8.06 4.94 -4.14
N ARG A 216 7.03 5.68 -4.55
CA ARG A 216 6.87 7.10 -4.19
C ARG A 216 6.82 7.31 -2.67
N THR A 217 6.18 6.40 -1.94
CA THR A 217 6.11 6.51 -0.47
C THR A 217 7.47 6.47 0.22
N LEU A 218 8.49 5.84 -0.40
CA LEU A 218 9.81 5.67 0.23
C LEU A 218 10.51 6.99 0.56
N ALA A 219 10.22 8.06 -0.18
CA ALA A 219 10.78 9.38 0.07
C ALA A 219 10.41 9.93 1.47
N LEU A 220 9.32 9.43 2.07
CA LEU A 220 8.85 9.85 3.39
C LEU A 220 9.47 9.03 4.55
N HIS A 221 10.34 8.04 4.26
CA HIS A 221 10.85 7.13 5.29
C HIS A 221 11.57 7.85 6.44
N GLU A 222 12.49 8.77 6.13
CA GLU A 222 13.23 9.50 7.19
C GLU A 222 12.36 10.46 7.98
N GLN A 223 11.44 11.16 7.32
CA GLN A 223 10.50 12.06 7.99
C GLN A 223 9.57 11.29 8.93
N ALA A 224 9.00 10.18 8.46
CA ALA A 224 8.17 9.29 9.25
C ALA A 224 8.93 8.71 10.45
N ARG A 225 10.20 8.29 10.25
CA ARG A 225 11.08 7.79 11.32
C ARG A 225 11.37 8.87 12.36
N LYS A 226 11.74 10.08 11.93
CA LYS A 226 11.99 11.23 12.81
C LYS A 226 10.76 11.58 13.67
N ASN A 227 9.58 11.52 13.08
CA ASN A 227 8.32 11.85 13.74
C ASN A 227 7.67 10.67 14.47
N LYS A 228 8.30 9.48 14.48
CA LYS A 228 7.77 8.24 15.09
C LYS A 228 6.39 7.83 14.53
N VAL A 229 6.16 8.14 13.26
CA VAL A 229 4.96 7.78 12.51
C VAL A 229 5.26 6.57 11.65
N THR A 230 4.43 5.53 11.75
CA THR A 230 4.58 4.32 10.95
C THR A 230 3.64 4.39 9.75
N LEU A 231 4.22 4.34 8.54
CA LEU A 231 3.49 4.29 7.28
C LEU A 231 3.63 2.90 6.67
N VAL A 232 2.51 2.18 6.52
CA VAL A 232 2.47 0.79 6.03
C VAL A 232 1.74 0.70 4.69
N PRO A 233 2.42 1.00 3.57
CA PRO A 233 1.84 0.70 2.26
C PRO A 233 1.63 -0.81 2.12
N SER A 234 0.57 -1.19 1.40
CA SER A 234 0.34 -2.58 0.96
C SER A 234 0.10 -3.59 2.09
N ALA A 235 -0.64 -3.19 3.12
CA ALA A 235 -1.21 -4.09 4.13
C ALA A 235 -2.42 -4.85 3.55
N ALA A 236 -2.21 -5.62 2.48
CA ALA A 236 -3.21 -6.39 1.77
C ALA A 236 -2.81 -7.88 1.70
N VAL A 237 -3.59 -8.71 0.99
CA VAL A 237 -3.15 -10.09 0.68
C VAL A 237 -1.83 -10.04 -0.10
N ALA A 238 -1.80 -9.27 -1.18
CA ALA A 238 -0.55 -8.92 -1.86
C ALA A 238 0.25 -7.98 -0.96
N GLY A 239 1.47 -8.38 -0.61
CA GLY A 239 2.37 -7.71 0.33
C GLY A 239 2.26 -8.20 1.78
N GLY A 240 1.11 -8.77 2.19
CA GLY A 240 0.90 -9.25 3.57
C GLY A 240 1.19 -10.73 3.75
N TYR A 241 0.31 -11.62 3.25
CA TYR A 241 0.39 -13.05 3.52
C TYR A 241 1.69 -13.72 3.02
N PRO A 242 2.16 -13.49 1.77
CA PRO A 242 3.38 -14.13 1.30
C PRO A 242 4.62 -13.77 2.13
N ASP A 243 4.70 -12.50 2.56
CA ASP A 243 5.80 -11.99 3.39
C ASP A 243 5.71 -12.51 4.83
N LEU A 244 4.51 -12.52 5.42
CA LEU A 244 4.29 -13.01 6.78
C LEU A 244 4.56 -14.51 6.91
N LEU A 245 4.14 -15.33 5.94
CA LEU A 245 4.48 -16.76 5.88
C LEU A 245 6.00 -16.96 5.82
N THR A 246 6.69 -16.14 5.00
CA THR A 246 8.15 -16.17 4.87
C THR A 246 8.83 -15.80 6.19
N PHE A 247 8.39 -14.73 6.86
CA PHE A 247 8.90 -14.30 8.16
C PHE A 247 8.76 -15.40 9.22
N LEU A 248 7.59 -16.03 9.33
CA LEU A 248 7.35 -17.06 10.33
C LEU A 248 8.24 -18.29 10.11
N LEU A 249 8.49 -18.68 8.87
CA LEU A 249 9.44 -19.76 8.56
C LEU A 249 10.90 -19.35 8.80
N ALA A 250 11.28 -18.12 8.46
CA ALA A 250 12.61 -17.58 8.76
C ALA A 250 12.89 -17.56 10.26
N LYS A 251 11.91 -17.13 11.07
CA LYS A 251 11.98 -17.12 12.52
C LYS A 251 12.14 -18.53 13.07
N LYS A 252 11.24 -19.46 12.67
CA LYS A 252 11.25 -20.85 13.11
C LYS A 252 12.58 -21.55 12.82
N LEU A 253 13.05 -21.49 11.57
CA LEU A 253 14.27 -22.18 11.15
C LEU A 253 15.53 -21.60 11.82
N ARG A 254 15.54 -20.29 12.09
CA ARG A 254 16.61 -19.67 12.87
C ARG A 254 16.61 -20.11 14.32
N GLU A 255 15.44 -20.24 14.94
CA GLU A 255 15.32 -20.71 16.33
C GLU A 255 15.69 -22.19 16.48
N GLU A 256 15.33 -23.02 15.50
CA GLU A 256 15.59 -24.46 15.55
C GLU A 256 17.02 -24.84 15.14
N HIS A 257 17.61 -24.12 14.18
CA HIS A 257 18.88 -24.52 13.56
C HIS A 257 19.97 -23.44 13.59
N GLY A 258 19.65 -22.20 13.98
CA GLY A 258 20.60 -21.08 13.90
C GLY A 258 20.93 -20.65 12.46
N GLU A 259 20.11 -21.06 11.48
CA GLU A 259 20.38 -20.88 10.06
C GLU A 259 19.50 -19.78 9.42
N GLU A 260 20.04 -19.14 8.40
CA GLU A 260 19.34 -18.17 7.57
C GLU A 260 18.65 -18.85 6.38
N LEU A 261 17.60 -18.22 5.84
CA LEU A 261 16.93 -18.69 4.64
C LEU A 261 17.82 -18.50 3.41
N ARG A 262 17.94 -19.56 2.61
CA ARG A 262 18.40 -19.47 1.22
C ARG A 262 17.25 -19.08 0.30
N ARG A 263 16.04 -19.58 0.56
CA ARG A 263 14.89 -19.37 -0.32
C ARG A 263 13.56 -19.57 0.37
N ALA A 264 12.54 -18.86 -0.11
CA ALA A 264 11.14 -19.16 0.15
C ALA A 264 10.35 -19.21 -1.17
N ILE A 265 9.44 -20.17 -1.28
CA ILE A 265 8.53 -20.33 -2.43
C ILE A 265 7.11 -20.35 -1.90
N VAL A 266 6.28 -19.43 -2.38
CA VAL A 266 4.85 -19.34 -2.09
C VAL A 266 4.05 -19.84 -3.29
N TYR A 267 3.04 -20.66 -3.00
CA TYR A 267 2.06 -21.15 -3.94
C TYR A 267 0.70 -20.57 -3.60
N PHE A 268 0.18 -19.73 -4.49
CA PHE A 268 -1.16 -19.18 -4.43
C PHE A 268 -2.16 -20.11 -5.13
N ASN A 269 -3.33 -20.28 -4.51
CA ASN A 269 -4.50 -20.89 -5.10
C ASN A 269 -5.73 -20.06 -4.69
N GLY A 270 -6.71 -19.98 -5.58
CA GLY A 270 -8.02 -19.44 -5.26
C GLY A 270 -9.09 -20.25 -5.95
N GLY A 271 -10.29 -20.28 -5.37
CA GLY A 271 -11.42 -21.04 -5.89
C GLY A 271 -12.75 -20.56 -5.34
N GLY A 272 -13.83 -21.18 -5.79
CA GLY A 272 -15.21 -20.83 -5.41
C GLY A 272 -15.99 -20.08 -6.49
N ALA A 273 -17.16 -19.55 -6.12
CA ALA A 273 -18.15 -19.00 -7.05
C ALA A 273 -17.95 -17.51 -7.42
N VAL A 274 -16.80 -16.93 -7.07
CA VAL A 274 -16.49 -15.50 -7.30
C VAL A 274 -15.44 -15.38 -8.42
N GLY A 275 -15.86 -14.76 -9.54
CA GLY A 275 -15.00 -14.50 -10.69
C GLY A 275 -14.92 -13.01 -11.02
N GLY A 276 -13.79 -12.60 -11.59
CA GLY A 276 -13.58 -11.25 -12.12
C GLY A 276 -12.81 -10.29 -11.20
N ALA A 277 -12.16 -9.30 -11.79
CA ALA A 277 -11.44 -8.25 -11.07
C ALA A 277 -12.35 -7.04 -10.83
N SER A 278 -12.35 -6.48 -9.62
CA SER A 278 -13.13 -5.26 -9.32
C SER A 278 -12.74 -4.11 -10.26
N GLY A 279 -13.64 -3.13 -10.44
CA GLY A 279 -13.34 -1.99 -11.29
C GLY A 279 -12.16 -1.16 -10.80
N GLY A 280 -11.91 -1.12 -9.48
CA GLY A 280 -10.71 -0.52 -8.90
C GLY A 280 -9.44 -1.25 -9.32
N THR A 281 -9.42 -2.58 -9.20
CA THR A 281 -8.30 -3.43 -9.64
C THR A 281 -8.02 -3.27 -11.13
N LEU A 282 -9.07 -3.26 -11.97
CA LEU A 282 -8.93 -3.03 -13.41
C LEU A 282 -8.40 -1.63 -13.72
N ALA A 283 -8.83 -0.61 -12.98
CA ALA A 283 -8.33 0.76 -13.13
C ALA A 283 -6.84 0.86 -12.76
N SER A 284 -6.40 0.28 -11.63
CA SER A 284 -5.00 0.20 -11.23
C SER A 284 -4.15 -0.51 -12.29
N ARG A 285 -4.63 -1.65 -12.80
CA ARG A 285 -3.93 -2.40 -13.87
C ARG A 285 -3.87 -1.66 -15.19
N GLY A 286 -4.93 -0.93 -15.54
CA GLY A 286 -4.95 -0.03 -16.70
C GLY A 286 -3.95 1.11 -16.55
N ALA A 287 -3.85 1.71 -15.37
CA ALA A 287 -2.88 2.77 -15.06
C ALA A 287 -1.43 2.27 -15.20
N MET A 288 -1.11 1.09 -14.66
CA MET A 288 0.23 0.50 -14.79
C MET A 288 0.55 0.11 -16.24
N SER A 289 -0.41 -0.44 -16.97
CA SER A 289 -0.18 -0.85 -18.37
C SER A 289 0.05 0.35 -19.30
N ASN A 290 -0.63 1.47 -19.05
CA ASN A 290 -0.50 2.72 -19.80
C ASN A 290 0.62 3.63 -19.27
N ALA A 291 1.42 3.16 -18.31
CA ALA A 291 2.44 3.99 -17.68
C ALA A 291 3.57 4.39 -18.66
N SER A 292 4.27 5.48 -18.34
CA SER A 292 5.42 5.95 -19.13
C SER A 292 6.53 4.89 -19.22
N ASP A 293 7.44 5.02 -20.19
CA ASP A 293 8.60 4.13 -20.30
C ASP A 293 9.47 4.11 -19.04
N GLU A 294 9.62 5.25 -18.38
CA GLU A 294 10.32 5.38 -17.11
C GLU A 294 9.64 4.58 -16.00
N THR A 295 8.32 4.70 -15.89
CA THR A 295 7.53 3.94 -14.91
C THR A 295 7.57 2.44 -15.21
N ARG A 296 7.56 2.03 -16.48
CA ARG A 296 7.73 0.60 -16.84
C ARG A 296 9.10 0.06 -16.45
N LYS A 297 10.17 0.86 -16.64
CA LYS A 297 11.52 0.49 -16.18
C LYS A 297 11.57 0.35 -14.66
N LEU A 298 10.94 1.27 -13.92
CA LEU A 298 10.81 1.18 -12.47
C LEU A 298 10.08 -0.10 -12.05
N MET A 299 8.94 -0.43 -12.65
CA MET A 299 8.21 -1.66 -12.31
C MET A 299 9.00 -2.94 -12.65
N ALA A 300 9.79 -2.92 -13.71
CA ALA A 300 10.65 -4.03 -14.11
C ALA A 300 11.86 -4.21 -13.17
N ASP A 301 12.17 -3.24 -12.32
CA ASP A 301 13.28 -3.33 -11.37
C ASP A 301 12.93 -4.25 -10.18
N PRO A 302 13.67 -5.36 -9.96
CA PRO A 302 13.48 -6.28 -8.85
C PRO A 302 13.76 -5.68 -7.46
N PHE A 303 14.39 -4.51 -7.41
CA PHE A 303 14.70 -3.75 -6.20
C PHE A 303 14.04 -2.37 -6.20
N ALA A 304 12.96 -2.18 -6.97
CA ALA A 304 12.23 -0.92 -7.04
C ALA A 304 11.80 -0.40 -5.65
N LEU A 305 11.52 -1.28 -4.69
CA LEU A 305 11.12 -0.87 -3.33
C LEU A 305 12.29 -0.83 -2.34
N GLY A 306 13.53 -0.82 -2.83
CA GLY A 306 14.70 -1.20 -2.06
C GLY A 306 14.81 -2.73 -1.95
N GLY A 307 15.35 -3.21 -0.84
CA GLY A 307 15.56 -4.65 -0.63
C GLY A 307 16.98 -5.14 -0.95
N PHE A 308 17.88 -4.22 -1.31
CA PHE A 308 19.31 -4.49 -1.48
C PHE A 308 20.02 -4.36 -0.13
N ILE A 309 20.85 -5.35 0.23
CA ILE A 309 21.68 -5.36 1.43
C ILE A 309 23.15 -5.18 1.00
N PRO A 310 23.72 -3.95 1.16
CA PRO A 310 25.00 -3.59 0.55
C PRO A 310 26.21 -4.45 0.88
N SER A 311 26.26 -5.06 2.06
CA SER A 311 27.36 -5.93 2.48
C SER A 311 27.38 -7.27 1.74
N PHE A 312 26.27 -7.71 1.12
CA PHE A 312 26.13 -9.06 0.56
C PHE A 312 25.88 -9.07 -0.94
N ASP A 313 25.06 -8.15 -1.44
CA ASP A 313 24.62 -8.13 -2.84
C ASP A 313 25.69 -7.63 -3.85
N ARG A 314 26.97 -7.57 -3.42
CA ARG A 314 28.12 -7.15 -4.24
C ARG A 314 28.75 -8.30 -5.06
N ASN A 315 28.41 -9.56 -4.79
CA ASN A 315 29.05 -10.73 -5.41
C ASN A 315 28.08 -11.57 -6.27
N GLY A 316 27.94 -11.25 -7.57
CA GLY A 316 27.41 -12.23 -8.56
C GLY A 316 26.46 -11.73 -9.65
N MET A 317 27.03 -11.08 -10.67
CA MET A 317 26.55 -10.91 -12.07
C MET A 317 25.37 -9.96 -12.40
N LYS A 318 25.46 -9.42 -13.63
CA LYS A 318 24.75 -8.31 -14.32
C LYS A 318 24.63 -6.97 -13.58
N GLU A 319 25.40 -5.98 -14.06
CA GLU A 319 25.24 -4.58 -13.69
C GLU A 319 23.88 -4.05 -14.18
N MET A 320 23.04 -3.61 -13.25
CA MET A 320 21.85 -2.80 -13.52
C MET A 320 22.01 -1.46 -12.85
N SER A 321 21.84 -0.39 -13.61
CA SER A 321 21.81 0.96 -13.07
C SER A 321 20.40 1.30 -12.60
N ILE A 322 20.25 1.62 -11.32
CA ILE A 322 19.02 2.09 -10.70
C ILE A 322 19.15 3.59 -10.45
N GLN A 323 18.12 4.36 -10.83
CA GLN A 323 17.98 5.75 -10.42
C GLN A 323 17.32 5.74 -9.04
N THR A 324 18.06 6.14 -8.00
CA THR A 324 17.51 6.34 -6.66
C THR A 324 17.29 7.84 -6.42
N GLY A 325 16.44 8.22 -5.47
CA GLY A 325 16.24 9.62 -5.07
C GLY A 325 17.53 10.33 -4.61
N THR A 326 18.61 9.59 -4.39
CA THR A 326 19.94 10.09 -4.00
C THR A 326 21.00 9.96 -5.12
N GLY A 327 20.61 9.60 -6.36
CA GLY A 327 21.52 9.44 -7.51
C GLY A 327 21.49 8.05 -8.16
N LYS A 328 22.38 7.82 -9.14
CA LYS A 328 22.46 6.58 -9.91
C LYS A 328 23.34 5.54 -9.18
N VAL A 329 22.78 4.39 -8.81
CA VAL A 329 23.52 3.28 -8.18
C VAL A 329 23.53 2.08 -9.13
N THR A 330 24.70 1.52 -9.40
CA THR A 330 24.84 0.30 -10.20
C THR A 330 24.93 -0.92 -9.30
N HIS A 331 23.94 -1.81 -9.37
CA HIS A 331 23.88 -3.05 -8.57
C HIS A 331 24.18 -4.28 -9.43
N ARG A 332 24.69 -5.35 -8.82
CA ARG A 332 24.83 -6.67 -9.45
C ARG A 332 23.61 -7.51 -9.05
N VAL A 333 22.83 -7.99 -10.01
CA VAL A 333 21.56 -8.71 -9.75
C VAL A 333 21.68 -10.19 -10.12
N ARG A 334 21.48 -11.08 -9.15
CA ARG A 334 21.49 -12.52 -9.40
C ARG A 334 20.32 -12.88 -10.33
N ARG A 335 20.50 -13.91 -11.17
CA ARG A 335 19.48 -14.31 -12.15
C ARG A 335 18.17 -14.70 -11.47
N GLU A 336 18.25 -15.34 -10.30
CA GLU A 336 17.13 -15.73 -9.46
C GLU A 336 16.34 -14.56 -8.88
N ASP A 337 16.95 -13.37 -8.78
CA ASP A 337 16.25 -12.15 -8.33
C ASP A 337 15.45 -11.50 -9.46
N THR A 338 15.72 -11.86 -10.72
CA THR A 338 14.95 -11.38 -11.87
C THR A 338 13.63 -12.15 -12.02
N ASP A 339 12.65 -11.51 -12.66
CA ASP A 339 11.34 -12.13 -12.89
C ASP A 339 11.34 -13.21 -13.99
N ALA A 340 12.50 -13.51 -14.58
CA ALA A 340 12.63 -14.48 -15.66
C ALA A 340 12.14 -15.89 -15.28
N ALA A 341 12.25 -16.25 -14.00
CA ALA A 341 11.78 -17.53 -13.48
C ALA A 341 10.25 -17.56 -13.24
N LEU A 342 9.60 -16.39 -13.17
CA LEU A 342 8.19 -16.22 -12.84
C LEU A 342 7.29 -16.17 -14.08
N SER A 343 7.87 -16.19 -15.28
CA SER A 343 7.14 -15.92 -16.53
C SER A 343 6.72 -17.18 -17.31
N LYS A 344 6.91 -18.38 -16.74
CA LYS A 344 6.64 -19.64 -17.44
C LYS A 344 6.05 -20.68 -16.51
N VAL A 345 5.24 -21.56 -17.09
CA VAL A 345 4.84 -22.79 -16.43
C VAL A 345 6.07 -23.70 -16.30
N SER A 346 6.30 -24.24 -15.11
CA SER A 346 7.47 -25.08 -14.81
C SER A 346 7.16 -26.06 -13.69
N GLN A 347 7.97 -27.11 -13.55
CA GLN A 347 7.98 -27.91 -12.33
C GLN A 347 9.01 -27.32 -11.36
N CYS A 348 8.64 -27.17 -10.10
CA CYS A 348 9.56 -26.73 -9.06
C CYS A 348 10.54 -27.86 -8.71
N PRO A 349 11.85 -27.66 -8.82
CA PRO A 349 12.82 -28.70 -8.48
C PRO A 349 12.87 -29.02 -6.98
N VAL A 350 12.41 -28.12 -6.12
CA VAL A 350 12.43 -28.29 -4.65
C VAL A 350 11.25 -29.14 -4.17
N THR A 351 10.07 -28.94 -4.76
CA THR A 351 8.81 -29.50 -4.25
C THR A 351 8.18 -30.51 -5.21
N GLY A 352 8.66 -30.60 -6.44
CA GLY A 352 8.04 -31.39 -7.51
C GLY A 352 6.72 -30.81 -8.04
N ILE A 353 6.25 -29.67 -7.50
CA ILE A 353 4.97 -29.06 -7.87
C ILE A 353 5.08 -28.34 -9.21
N TYR A 354 4.12 -28.60 -10.10
CA TYR A 354 3.91 -27.78 -11.30
C TYR A 354 3.29 -26.44 -10.92
N ARG A 355 3.86 -25.37 -11.48
CA ARG A 355 3.57 -24.00 -11.08
C ARG A 355 3.49 -23.08 -12.29
N ALA A 356 2.62 -22.07 -12.22
CA ALA A 356 2.40 -21.09 -13.28
C ALA A 356 2.63 -19.65 -12.78
N PRO A 357 2.85 -18.68 -13.69
CA PRO A 357 2.96 -17.27 -13.33
C PRO A 357 1.77 -16.80 -12.50
N HIS A 358 2.02 -16.10 -11.39
CA HIS A 358 0.98 -15.41 -10.62
C HIS A 358 1.05 -13.91 -10.89
N MET A 359 -0.11 -13.26 -11.04
CA MET A 359 -0.20 -11.83 -11.39
C MET A 359 0.49 -10.92 -10.37
N TYR A 360 0.38 -11.22 -9.08
CA TYR A 360 1.00 -10.41 -8.02
C TYR A 360 2.43 -10.81 -7.68
N SER A 361 2.97 -11.90 -8.25
CA SER A 361 4.35 -12.33 -7.98
C SER A 361 5.40 -11.24 -8.20
N TYR A 362 5.21 -10.41 -9.24
CA TYR A 362 6.06 -9.27 -9.53
C TYR A 362 6.02 -8.22 -8.41
N PHE A 363 4.86 -8.00 -7.80
CA PHE A 363 4.70 -7.09 -6.68
C PHE A 363 5.29 -7.67 -5.38
N ASP A 364 4.89 -8.90 -5.03
CA ASP A 364 5.28 -9.57 -3.78
C ASP A 364 6.79 -9.78 -3.66
N THR A 365 7.47 -10.10 -4.76
CA THR A 365 8.93 -10.23 -4.76
C THR A 365 9.65 -8.96 -4.31
N ARG A 366 9.15 -7.76 -4.64
CA ARG A 366 9.75 -6.49 -4.16
C ARG A 366 9.43 -6.26 -2.70
N ILE A 367 8.21 -6.56 -2.25
CA ILE A 367 7.81 -6.42 -0.85
C ILE A 367 8.65 -7.33 0.05
N VAL A 368 8.73 -8.64 -0.25
CA VAL A 368 9.47 -9.59 0.60
C VAL A 368 10.98 -9.27 0.63
N ARG A 369 11.57 -8.85 -0.50
CA ARG A 369 12.97 -8.37 -0.51
C ARG A 369 13.17 -7.12 0.33
N ARG A 370 12.25 -6.17 0.25
CA ARG A 370 12.26 -4.98 1.12
C ARG A 370 12.18 -5.39 2.58
N SER A 371 11.31 -6.32 2.96
CA SER A 371 11.24 -6.82 4.34
C SER A 371 12.54 -7.46 4.81
N ASN A 372 13.19 -8.28 3.95
CA ASN A 372 14.50 -8.85 4.24
C ASN A 372 15.54 -7.76 4.54
N ALA A 373 15.59 -6.69 3.73
CA ALA A 373 16.54 -5.60 3.94
C ALA A 373 16.21 -4.73 5.16
N LEU A 374 14.93 -4.42 5.39
CA LEU A 374 14.50 -3.66 6.57
C LEU A 374 14.83 -4.41 7.87
N LEU A 375 14.62 -5.73 7.91
CA LEU A 375 14.99 -6.53 9.08
C LEU A 375 16.51 -6.67 9.25
N ALA A 376 17.27 -6.61 8.15
CA ALA A 376 18.73 -6.53 8.21
C ALA A 376 19.18 -5.22 8.87
N ASP A 377 18.62 -4.10 8.43
CA ASP A 377 18.99 -2.75 8.88
C ASP A 377 18.52 -2.45 10.30
N LEU A 378 17.25 -2.72 10.59
CA LEU A 378 16.59 -2.28 11.82
C LEU A 378 16.73 -3.28 12.97
N ALA A 379 16.92 -4.56 12.67
CA ALA A 379 16.93 -5.63 13.68
C ALA A 379 18.17 -6.54 13.61
N ASN A 380 19.05 -6.39 12.61
CA ASN A 380 20.15 -7.31 12.33
C ASN A 380 19.69 -8.79 12.23
N GLN A 381 18.48 -9.01 11.72
CA GLN A 381 17.84 -10.32 11.58
C GLN A 381 17.18 -10.47 10.20
N PRO A 382 17.94 -10.37 9.09
CA PRO A 382 17.40 -10.61 7.76
C PRO A 382 16.82 -12.03 7.68
N TYR A 383 15.84 -12.28 6.81
CA TYR A 383 15.43 -13.65 6.44
C TYR A 383 16.65 -14.48 6.04
N GLY A 384 17.51 -13.92 5.19
CA GLY A 384 18.84 -14.45 4.93
C GLY A 384 19.63 -13.60 3.95
N LYS A 385 20.96 -13.74 4.00
CA LYS A 385 21.89 -12.97 3.17
C LYS A 385 21.93 -13.43 1.71
N GLU A 386 21.70 -14.71 1.47
CA GLU A 386 21.56 -15.28 0.12
C GLU A 386 20.09 -15.49 -0.26
N PHE A 387 19.17 -14.89 0.47
CA PHE A 387 17.74 -15.16 0.36
C PHE A 387 17.17 -14.81 -1.02
N ASN A 388 16.34 -15.68 -1.58
CA ASN A 388 15.51 -15.41 -2.75
C ASN A 388 14.05 -15.80 -2.48
N PHE A 389 13.12 -14.92 -2.86
CA PHE A 389 11.69 -15.18 -2.77
C PHE A 389 11.09 -15.43 -4.16
N GLN A 390 10.18 -16.40 -4.25
CA GLN A 390 9.40 -16.64 -5.46
C GLN A 390 7.95 -16.93 -5.12
N GLU A 391 7.04 -16.51 -6.01
CA GLU A 391 5.62 -16.77 -5.88
C GLU A 391 5.01 -17.25 -7.20
N PHE A 392 4.12 -18.24 -7.09
CA PHE A 392 3.49 -18.87 -8.24
C PHE A 392 2.06 -19.31 -7.94
N ILE A 393 1.29 -19.58 -8.98
CA ILE A 393 0.08 -20.39 -8.85
C ILE A 393 0.50 -21.87 -8.79
N ARG A 394 0.00 -22.64 -7.83
CA ARG A 394 0.14 -24.12 -7.85
C ARG A 394 -0.90 -24.71 -8.80
N LEU A 395 -0.45 -25.50 -9.77
CA LEU A 395 -1.36 -26.14 -10.72
C LEU A 395 -1.96 -27.43 -10.12
N PRO A 396 -3.26 -27.69 -10.32
CA PRO A 396 -3.86 -28.99 -10.02
C PRO A 396 -3.14 -30.11 -10.79
N PRO A 397 -3.06 -31.35 -10.24
CA PRO A 397 -2.36 -32.47 -10.87
C PRO A 397 -2.80 -32.75 -12.32
N GLU A 398 -4.10 -32.70 -12.59
CA GLU A 398 -4.69 -32.87 -13.93
C GLU A 398 -4.21 -31.79 -14.93
N VAL A 399 -4.08 -30.53 -14.50
CA VAL A 399 -3.58 -29.43 -15.34
C VAL A 399 -2.05 -29.52 -15.52
N ALA A 400 -1.35 -29.96 -14.48
CA ALA A 400 0.09 -30.15 -14.48
C ALA A 400 0.57 -31.12 -15.57
N GLN A 401 -0.19 -32.21 -15.81
CA GLN A 401 0.11 -33.18 -16.88
C GLN A 401 0.00 -32.57 -18.28
N GLN A 402 -0.96 -31.68 -18.52
CA GLN A 402 -1.08 -30.97 -19.81
C GLN A 402 0.00 -29.90 -19.97
N ALA A 403 0.35 -29.19 -18.90
CA ALA A 403 1.39 -28.17 -18.92
C ALA A 403 2.79 -28.72 -19.21
N ALA A 404 3.06 -29.99 -18.87
CA ALA A 404 4.29 -30.68 -19.22
C ALA A 404 4.50 -30.85 -20.74
N SER A 405 3.46 -30.65 -21.56
CA SER A 405 3.52 -30.76 -23.03
C SER A 405 3.98 -29.50 -23.78
N GLY A 406 4.36 -28.44 -23.06
CA GLY A 406 5.24 -27.38 -23.62
C GLY A 406 4.56 -26.17 -24.27
N THR A 407 3.40 -25.72 -23.80
CA THR A 407 2.83 -24.44 -24.27
C THR A 407 3.37 -23.27 -23.45
N LYS A 408 3.96 -22.26 -24.12
CA LYS A 408 4.19 -20.94 -23.50
C LYS A 408 2.82 -20.32 -23.20
N ALA A 409 2.43 -20.26 -21.94
CA ALA A 409 1.32 -19.40 -21.53
C ALA A 409 1.78 -17.94 -21.61
N ALA A 410 1.54 -17.27 -22.74
CA ALA A 410 1.51 -15.81 -22.76
C ALA A 410 0.18 -15.40 -22.13
N GLY A 411 0.22 -14.65 -21.02
CA GLY A 411 -1.00 -14.08 -20.46
C GLY A 411 -1.66 -13.12 -21.45
N PRO A 412 -3.00 -13.03 -21.49
CA PRO A 412 -3.69 -12.07 -22.35
C PRO A 412 -3.24 -10.64 -22.03
N SER A 413 -3.24 -9.74 -23.02
CA SER A 413 -3.04 -8.32 -22.75
C SER A 413 -4.19 -7.76 -21.90
N VAL A 414 -4.02 -6.61 -21.23
CA VAL A 414 -5.12 -5.99 -20.47
C VAL A 414 -6.31 -5.65 -21.38
N ALA A 415 -6.07 -5.36 -22.66
CA ALA A 415 -7.14 -5.16 -23.64
C ALA A 415 -7.89 -6.46 -23.91
N ASP A 416 -7.18 -7.58 -24.09
CA ASP A 416 -7.76 -8.90 -24.32
C ASP A 416 -8.54 -9.39 -23.09
N GLU A 417 -7.98 -9.17 -21.90
CA GLU A 417 -8.67 -9.50 -20.65
C GLU A 417 -9.92 -8.64 -20.45
N LYS A 418 -9.85 -7.34 -20.73
CA LYS A 418 -11.04 -6.47 -20.65
C LYS A 418 -12.10 -6.90 -21.65
N ALA A 419 -11.72 -7.32 -22.85
CA ALA A 419 -12.64 -7.85 -23.85
C ALA A 419 -13.26 -9.17 -23.39
N ALA A 420 -12.44 -10.12 -22.92
CA ALA A 420 -12.89 -11.41 -22.40
C ALA A 420 -13.80 -11.26 -21.17
N LEU A 421 -13.47 -10.36 -20.25
CA LEU A 421 -14.32 -10.07 -19.09
C LEU A 421 -15.65 -9.44 -19.51
N LYS A 422 -15.67 -8.56 -20.52
CA LYS A 422 -16.93 -8.02 -21.04
C LYS A 422 -17.78 -9.10 -21.71
N GLU A 423 -17.17 -9.94 -22.53
CA GLU A 423 -17.83 -11.07 -23.19
C GLU A 423 -18.40 -12.07 -22.17
N ALA A 424 -17.65 -12.35 -21.11
CA ALA A 424 -18.07 -13.22 -20.01
C ALA A 424 -19.06 -12.55 -19.03
N GLY A 425 -19.40 -11.26 -19.19
CA GLY A 425 -20.25 -10.53 -18.26
C GLY A 425 -19.61 -10.26 -16.87
N LEU A 426 -18.28 -10.35 -16.78
CA LEU A 426 -17.47 -10.20 -15.56
C LEU A 426 -16.69 -8.87 -15.51
N TYR A 427 -17.08 -7.88 -16.32
CA TYR A 427 -16.48 -6.55 -16.31
C TYR A 427 -17.16 -5.62 -15.29
N PHE A 428 -16.38 -4.95 -14.46
CA PHE A 428 -16.88 -4.06 -13.40
C PHE A 428 -16.41 -2.61 -13.61
N ALA A 429 -17.30 -1.65 -13.32
CA ALA A 429 -16.98 -0.22 -13.31
C ALA A 429 -16.30 0.17 -11.99
N GLN A 430 -15.63 1.32 -11.95
CA GLN A 430 -15.00 1.79 -10.71
C GLN A 430 -16.05 1.92 -9.59
N GLY A 431 -15.76 1.33 -8.44
CA GLY A 431 -16.70 1.25 -7.32
C GLY A 431 -17.57 -0.01 -7.30
N SER A 432 -17.62 -0.79 -8.38
CA SER A 432 -18.26 -2.12 -8.41
C SER A 432 -17.23 -3.25 -8.52
N GLY A 433 -17.70 -4.46 -8.26
CA GLY A 433 -16.89 -5.67 -8.29
C GLY A 433 -17.76 -6.93 -8.26
N PRO A 434 -17.14 -8.10 -8.09
CA PRO A 434 -17.83 -9.39 -8.07
C PRO A 434 -19.04 -9.45 -7.13
N ASP A 435 -19.94 -10.40 -7.41
CA ASP A 435 -21.16 -10.58 -6.63
C ASP A 435 -20.85 -10.91 -5.17
N LEU A 436 -21.24 -9.96 -4.31
CA LEU A 436 -21.00 -10.00 -2.88
C LEU A 436 -21.71 -11.16 -2.19
N ASN A 437 -22.81 -11.66 -2.76
CA ASN A 437 -23.55 -12.80 -2.20
C ASN A 437 -22.82 -14.13 -2.40
N LYS A 438 -21.79 -14.17 -3.25
CA LYS A 438 -21.02 -15.39 -3.54
C LYS A 438 -19.69 -15.46 -2.77
N LEU A 439 -19.35 -14.42 -2.01
CA LEU A 439 -18.09 -14.35 -1.25
C LEU A 439 -17.97 -15.44 -0.20
N ASP A 440 -19.11 -15.94 0.29
CA ASP A 440 -19.11 -17.01 1.30
C ASP A 440 -18.60 -18.36 0.75
N ASP A 441 -18.67 -18.56 -0.57
CA ASP A 441 -18.18 -19.76 -1.25
C ASP A 441 -16.76 -19.61 -1.81
N ALA A 442 -16.17 -18.41 -1.71
CA ALA A 442 -14.87 -18.09 -2.30
C ALA A 442 -13.74 -18.09 -1.27
N TRP A 443 -12.57 -18.53 -1.72
CA TRP A 443 -11.41 -18.74 -0.87
C TRP A 443 -10.09 -18.45 -1.59
N ILE A 444 -9.07 -18.17 -0.79
CA ILE A 444 -7.67 -18.18 -1.19
C ILE A 444 -6.89 -19.11 -0.26
N CYS A 445 -5.85 -19.73 -0.81
CA CYS A 445 -4.87 -20.50 -0.07
C CYS A 445 -3.47 -20.06 -0.50
N LEU A 446 -2.59 -19.84 0.48
CA LEU A 446 -1.17 -19.65 0.23
C LEU A 446 -0.39 -20.71 1.00
N ASN A 447 0.36 -21.54 0.29
CA ASN A 447 1.25 -22.54 0.88
C ASN A 447 2.70 -22.10 0.65
N CYS A 448 3.50 -22.01 1.71
CA CYS A 448 4.88 -21.57 1.68
C CYS A 448 5.84 -22.70 2.09
N VAL A 449 6.93 -22.88 1.35
CA VAL A 449 8.10 -23.66 1.79
C VAL A 449 9.30 -22.74 1.85
N ALA A 450 10.08 -22.88 2.92
CA ALA A 450 11.36 -22.23 3.07
C ALA A 450 12.48 -23.27 3.19
N GLU A 451 13.65 -22.93 2.67
CA GLU A 451 14.87 -23.73 2.72
C GLU A 451 16.02 -22.85 3.23
N THR A 452 16.76 -23.33 4.22
CA THR A 452 17.93 -22.64 4.78
C THR A 452 19.18 -22.85 3.94
N THR A 453 20.25 -22.11 4.25
CA THR A 453 21.58 -22.33 3.66
C THR A 453 22.18 -23.69 4.03
N GLY A 454 21.79 -24.28 5.16
CA GLY A 454 22.18 -25.62 5.59
C GLY A 454 21.33 -26.75 5.01
N GLY A 455 20.27 -26.44 4.26
CA GLY A 455 19.38 -27.42 3.62
C GLY A 455 18.18 -27.86 4.46
N HIS A 456 17.99 -27.29 5.66
CA HIS A 456 16.78 -27.52 6.45
C HIS A 456 15.57 -26.88 5.78
N GLN A 457 14.43 -27.57 5.83
CA GLN A 457 13.19 -27.09 5.22
C GLN A 457 12.05 -27.03 6.23
N ALA A 458 11.21 -26.01 6.09
CA ALA A 458 9.97 -25.89 6.84
C ALA A 458 8.83 -25.43 5.92
N ARG A 459 7.60 -25.76 6.32
CA ARG A 459 6.38 -25.47 5.56
C ARG A 459 5.34 -24.80 6.44
N CYS A 460 4.58 -23.89 5.86
CA CYS A 460 3.37 -23.35 6.46
C CYS A 460 2.34 -23.02 5.38
N GLY A 461 1.09 -22.81 5.79
CA GLY A 461 0.05 -22.36 4.89
C GLY A 461 -1.01 -21.55 5.60
N VAL A 462 -1.78 -20.82 4.80
CA VAL A 462 -2.92 -20.01 5.23
C VAL A 462 -4.08 -20.22 4.27
N VAL A 463 -5.29 -20.39 4.80
CA VAL A 463 -6.54 -20.43 4.03
C VAL A 463 -7.49 -19.36 4.58
N GLY A 464 -7.88 -18.45 3.69
CA GLY A 464 -8.83 -17.38 3.96
C GLY A 464 -10.01 -17.43 3.00
N ARG A 465 -10.84 -16.39 3.05
CA ARG A 465 -11.91 -16.12 2.08
C ARG A 465 -11.33 -15.59 0.77
N ASP A 466 -12.16 -14.97 -0.07
CA ASP A 466 -11.67 -14.38 -1.32
C ASP A 466 -10.59 -13.30 -1.07
N GLY A 467 -9.78 -13.06 -2.09
CA GLY A 467 -8.64 -12.13 -1.99
C GLY A 467 -9.02 -10.71 -1.59
N TYR A 468 -10.22 -10.22 -1.90
CA TYR A 468 -10.64 -8.89 -1.49
C TYR A 468 -11.10 -8.85 -0.04
N PHE A 469 -11.86 -9.84 0.42
CA PHE A 469 -12.26 -9.90 1.82
C PHE A 469 -11.03 -10.07 2.73
N GLU A 470 -10.09 -10.93 2.34
CA GLU A 470 -8.83 -11.09 3.06
C GLU A 470 -7.95 -9.84 2.99
N THR A 471 -8.04 -9.04 1.92
CA THR A 471 -7.36 -7.74 1.85
C THR A 471 -7.96 -6.74 2.85
N ALA A 472 -9.28 -6.71 2.99
CA ALA A 472 -9.94 -5.90 4.01
C ALA A 472 -9.54 -6.34 5.42
N ARG A 473 -9.49 -7.66 5.68
CA ARG A 473 -8.99 -8.24 6.93
C ARG A 473 -7.55 -7.80 7.23
N CYS A 474 -6.63 -7.97 6.28
CA CYS A 474 -5.24 -7.57 6.42
C CYS A 474 -5.08 -6.11 6.86
N ALA A 475 -5.71 -5.18 6.14
CA ALA A 475 -5.59 -3.76 6.43
C ALA A 475 -6.22 -3.38 7.78
N ILE A 476 -7.38 -3.95 8.12
CA ILE A 476 -8.02 -3.67 9.41
C ILE A 476 -7.19 -4.24 10.56
N GLU A 477 -6.74 -5.48 10.48
CA GLU A 477 -5.91 -6.08 11.54
C GLU A 477 -4.53 -5.41 11.65
N MET A 478 -3.98 -4.88 10.56
CA MET A 478 -2.77 -4.05 10.62
C MET A 478 -3.05 -2.71 11.32
N ALA A 479 -4.17 -2.04 11.03
CA ALA A 479 -4.56 -0.82 11.72
C ALA A 479 -4.78 -1.04 13.22
N MET A 480 -5.40 -2.17 13.58
CA MET A 480 -5.54 -2.60 14.98
C MET A 480 -4.19 -2.83 15.64
N THR A 481 -3.25 -3.48 14.94
CA THR A 481 -1.87 -3.69 15.42
C THR A 481 -1.17 -2.35 15.67
N LEU A 482 -1.24 -1.41 14.71
CA LEU A 482 -0.66 -0.07 14.84
C LEU A 482 -1.27 0.73 15.98
N ARG A 483 -2.57 0.52 16.26
CA ARG A 483 -3.26 1.25 17.32
C ARG A 483 -3.01 0.68 18.70
N PHE A 484 -3.25 -0.61 18.87
CA PHE A 484 -3.37 -1.24 20.19
C PHE A 484 -2.11 -1.98 20.63
N ASP A 485 -1.27 -2.41 19.69
CA ASP A 485 -0.02 -3.10 20.03
C ASP A 485 1.22 -2.20 19.92
N LYS A 486 1.05 -0.90 19.56
CA LYS A 486 2.16 0.01 19.20
C LYS A 486 3.35 -0.03 20.14
N GLN A 487 3.09 -0.10 21.45
CA GLN A 487 4.13 -0.10 22.49
C GLN A 487 4.93 -1.40 22.55
N SER A 488 4.36 -2.50 22.05
CA SER A 488 4.96 -3.83 22.00
C SER A 488 5.63 -4.13 20.65
N LEU A 489 5.48 -3.24 19.67
CA LEU A 489 6.04 -3.46 18.34
C LEU A 489 7.56 -3.33 18.35
N PRO A 490 8.27 -4.24 17.65
CA PRO A 490 9.73 -4.26 17.62
C PRO A 490 10.34 -3.07 16.89
N VAL A 491 9.57 -2.45 15.98
CA VAL A 491 9.98 -1.31 15.17
C VAL A 491 8.80 -0.34 15.09
N VAL A 492 9.08 0.95 15.30
CA VAL A 492 8.10 2.05 15.14
C VAL A 492 8.76 3.18 14.37
N GLY A 493 7.99 3.82 13.49
CA GLY A 493 8.46 4.95 12.69
C GLY A 493 9.07 4.53 11.35
N GLY A 494 8.73 5.28 10.30
CA GLY A 494 9.23 5.06 8.96
C GLY A 494 8.20 4.44 8.02
N VAL A 495 8.60 4.31 6.75
CA VAL A 495 7.84 3.59 5.72
C VAL A 495 8.24 2.13 5.74
N LEU A 496 7.37 1.26 6.26
CA LEU A 496 7.68 -0.13 6.61
C LEU A 496 6.64 -1.09 6.03
N ASN A 497 7.04 -2.33 5.74
CA ASN A 497 6.10 -3.37 5.32
C ASN A 497 5.34 -3.93 6.53
N ALA A 498 4.10 -4.38 6.33
CA ALA A 498 3.23 -4.89 7.39
C ALA A 498 3.90 -5.95 8.28
N THR A 499 4.59 -6.91 7.66
CA THR A 499 5.33 -7.98 8.35
C THR A 499 6.46 -7.45 9.23
N VAL A 500 7.19 -6.42 8.78
CA VAL A 500 8.33 -5.86 9.53
C VAL A 500 7.84 -5.17 10.80
N VAL A 501 6.73 -4.45 10.69
CA VAL A 501 6.10 -3.72 11.79
C VAL A 501 5.47 -4.69 12.79
N GLY A 502 4.56 -5.55 12.31
CA GLY A 502 3.70 -6.35 13.16
C GLY A 502 4.28 -7.69 13.57
N GLN A 503 5.13 -8.31 12.74
CA GLN A 503 5.74 -9.61 12.99
C GLN A 503 4.72 -10.65 13.54
N THR A 504 5.01 -11.26 14.69
CA THR A 504 4.10 -12.23 15.33
C THR A 504 2.83 -11.60 15.86
N TRP A 505 2.82 -10.32 16.26
CA TRP A 505 1.60 -9.63 16.71
C TRP A 505 0.56 -9.54 15.59
N TYR A 506 0.99 -9.19 14.39
CA TYR A 506 0.10 -9.12 13.23
C TYR A 506 -0.37 -10.52 12.80
N ALA A 507 0.51 -11.53 12.83
CA ALA A 507 0.11 -12.92 12.62
C ALA A 507 -0.95 -13.38 13.64
N ASP A 508 -0.76 -13.10 14.93
CA ASP A 508 -1.69 -13.48 15.98
C ASP A 508 -3.04 -12.79 15.79
N ARG A 509 -3.07 -11.51 15.39
CA ARG A 509 -4.33 -10.80 15.08
C ARG A 509 -5.09 -11.43 13.92
N LEU A 510 -4.40 -11.77 12.84
CA LEU A 510 -4.97 -12.45 11.66
C LEU A 510 -5.49 -13.85 12.02
N ILE A 511 -4.73 -14.65 12.77
CA ILE A 511 -5.16 -15.99 13.21
C ILE A 511 -6.41 -15.86 14.09
N ASN A 512 -6.36 -14.96 15.07
CA ASN A 512 -7.48 -14.74 15.99
C ASN A 512 -8.73 -14.15 15.31
N SER A 513 -8.63 -13.64 14.08
CA SER A 513 -9.78 -13.17 13.31
C SER A 513 -10.48 -14.26 12.50
N GLY A 514 -10.00 -15.51 12.56
CA GLY A 514 -10.65 -16.67 11.96
C GLY A 514 -10.04 -17.14 10.64
N VAL A 515 -8.83 -16.71 10.29
CA VAL A 515 -8.07 -17.29 9.17
C VAL A 515 -7.53 -18.65 9.59
N LYS A 516 -7.63 -19.67 8.72
CA LYS A 516 -7.03 -20.98 8.99
C LYS A 516 -5.53 -20.88 8.75
N TRP A 517 -4.72 -21.18 9.77
CA TRP A 517 -3.27 -21.21 9.68
C TRP A 517 -2.72 -22.59 9.99
N ARG A 518 -1.66 -22.99 9.29
CA ARG A 518 -0.98 -24.28 9.51
C ARG A 518 0.52 -24.08 9.52
N MET A 519 1.17 -24.39 10.65
CA MET A 519 2.63 -24.48 10.75
C MET A 519 3.06 -25.94 10.64
N GLY A 520 4.20 -26.21 10.00
CA GLY A 520 4.75 -27.55 9.81
C GLY A 520 4.16 -28.34 8.63
N GLY A 521 3.22 -27.76 7.87
CA GLY A 521 2.56 -28.43 6.76
C GLY A 521 1.86 -27.47 5.82
N TRP A 522 1.24 -28.04 4.79
CA TRP A 522 0.44 -27.34 3.78
C TRP A 522 -1.00 -27.79 3.82
N PHE A 523 -1.87 -27.01 3.20
CA PHE A 523 -3.23 -27.43 2.88
C PHE A 523 -3.24 -28.15 1.53
N ASP A 524 -3.84 -29.34 1.50
CA ASP A 524 -4.19 -30.04 0.26
C ASP A 524 -5.44 -29.41 -0.37
N PHE A 525 -5.68 -29.68 -1.66
CA PHE A 525 -6.73 -29.00 -2.43
C PHE A 525 -8.12 -29.19 -1.81
N GLU A 526 -8.37 -30.35 -1.22
CA GLU A 526 -9.62 -30.71 -0.54
C GLU A 526 -9.84 -29.90 0.75
N GLU A 527 -8.76 -29.38 1.35
CA GLU A 527 -8.79 -28.59 2.57
C GLU A 527 -8.88 -27.09 2.32
N MET A 528 -8.69 -26.65 1.07
CA MET A 528 -8.75 -25.25 0.65
C MET A 528 -10.20 -24.76 0.53
N THR A 529 -10.99 -24.91 1.58
CA THR A 529 -12.36 -24.40 1.66
C THR A 529 -12.44 -23.16 2.54
N PRO A 530 -13.35 -22.21 2.27
CA PRO A 530 -13.48 -21.00 3.08
C PRO A 530 -13.67 -21.34 4.56
N PRO A 531 -13.07 -20.58 5.50
CA PRO A 531 -13.36 -20.74 6.91
C PRO A 531 -14.80 -20.33 7.25
N PRO A 532 -15.48 -21.03 8.18
CA PRO A 532 -16.76 -20.58 8.72
C PRO A 532 -16.59 -19.25 9.46
N TYR A 533 -17.66 -18.45 9.56
CA TYR A 533 -17.71 -17.26 10.43
C TYR A 533 -18.08 -17.64 11.85
#